data_AF-A0A1V6BKQ0-F1
#
_entry.id   AF-A0A1V6BKQ0-F1
#
_cell.length_a   1.000
_cell.length_b   1.000
_cell.length_c   1.000
_cell.angle_alpha   90.00
_cell.angle_beta   90.00
_cell.angle_gamma   90.00
#
_symmetry.space_group_name_H-M   'P 1'
#
loop_
_entity.id
_entity.type
_entity.pdbx_description
1 polymer ?
#
loop_
_entity_poly.entity_id
_entity_poly.type
_entity_poly.pdbx_seq_one_letter_code
_entity_poly.pdbx_strand_id
1 'polypeptide(L)'
;MIFRHLILMALIVSVSACKKDKGKAEPKLIFKVKLDPQQPRLDVMGNPSVMPAGHAAQNPEFNFVALHSIELVPNKFTQFEQGDLVYSAKSIMQNGVHAVVFDELKQLKNGDVVFTIPLSKVTPGSYEYIRSSVAYQNYNFNFSANGYDLTGTVGCFVGHNTYISSYTIKDKTVTVNGVKAQGYYGIEIPPIPPYYAGEVIEGQTPGTTVINPISTTSPLPSGSCTVTGTFPEKFIVTGNETKDIVITLSFSTNNSFEWTDTNGNGKLEPLDGEQVVDMGLRGLIPLVER
;
A
#
# COMPACT_ATOMS: atom_id res chain seq x y z
N MET A 1 -0.15 94.91 -1.63
CA MET A 1 0.43 93.93 -0.69
C MET A 1 -0.68 92.96 -0.32
N ILE A 2 -0.80 91.80 -1.01
CA ILE A 2 -0.09 90.54 -0.72
C ILE A 2 -0.58 90.02 0.65
N PHE A 3 -1.49 89.04 0.76
CA PHE A 3 -1.29 87.63 0.42
C PHE A 3 -2.63 86.92 0.11
N ARG A 4 -2.68 86.22 -1.04
CA ARG A 4 -3.63 85.13 -1.35
C ARG A 4 -3.34 83.96 -0.42
N HIS A 5 -4.35 83.38 0.23
CA HIS A 5 -4.22 82.07 0.88
C HIS A 5 -5.08 81.05 0.14
N LEU A 6 -4.37 80.05 -0.38
CA LEU A 6 -4.81 78.94 -1.19
C LEU A 6 -5.49 77.93 -0.26
N ILE A 7 -6.79 77.70 -0.41
CA ILE A 7 -7.51 76.63 0.29
C ILE A 7 -7.19 75.33 -0.46
N LEU A 8 -6.31 74.51 0.10
CA LEU A 8 -5.99 73.17 -0.39
C LEU A 8 -7.01 72.19 0.20
N MET A 9 -7.99 71.79 -0.62
CA MET A 9 -8.96 70.75 -0.29
C MET A 9 -8.25 69.38 -0.34
N ALA A 10 -7.90 68.84 0.83
CA ALA A 10 -7.35 67.49 0.95
C ALA A 10 -8.48 66.46 0.78
N LEU A 11 -8.54 65.86 -0.41
CA LEU A 11 -9.41 64.74 -0.72
C LEU A 11 -8.86 63.48 -0.03
N ILE A 12 -9.42 63.13 1.12
CA ILE A 12 -9.13 61.86 1.81
C ILE A 12 -9.80 60.74 1.03
N VAL A 13 -9.04 60.10 0.13
CA VAL A 13 -9.44 58.85 -0.52
C VAL A 13 -9.29 57.73 0.50
N SER A 14 -10.40 57.35 1.13
CA SER A 14 -10.50 56.14 1.94
C SER A 14 -10.39 54.91 1.03
N VAL A 15 -9.18 54.36 0.92
CA VAL A 15 -8.95 53.03 0.35
C VAL A 15 -9.52 51.98 1.29
N SER A 16 -10.76 51.57 1.04
CA SER A 16 -11.31 50.33 1.59
C SER A 16 -10.49 49.16 1.05
N ALA A 17 -9.50 48.74 1.82
CA ALA A 17 -8.81 47.49 1.60
C ALA A 17 -9.83 46.34 1.75
N CYS A 18 -10.30 45.81 0.63
CA CYS A 18 -10.91 44.49 0.59
C CYS A 18 -9.93 43.49 1.22
N LYS A 19 -10.17 43.11 2.47
CA LYS A 19 -9.65 41.86 2.99
C LYS A 19 -10.22 40.78 2.08
N LYS A 20 -9.40 40.23 1.19
CA LYS A 20 -9.69 38.91 0.60
C LYS A 20 -9.91 37.99 1.79
N ASP A 21 -11.15 37.54 1.97
CA ASP A 21 -11.44 36.41 2.82
C ASP A 21 -10.51 35.29 2.35
N LYS A 22 -9.48 34.99 3.16
CA LYS A 22 -8.75 33.75 3.00
C LYS A 22 -9.74 32.69 3.44
N GLY A 23 -10.55 32.19 2.49
CA GLY A 23 -11.45 31.07 2.73
C GLY A 23 -10.69 30.01 3.51
N LYS A 24 -11.31 29.50 4.59
CA LYS A 24 -10.71 28.45 5.41
C LYS A 24 -10.19 27.34 4.48
N ALA A 25 -8.96 26.89 4.71
CA ALA A 25 -8.42 25.78 3.95
C ALA A 25 -9.39 24.60 4.05
N GLU A 26 -9.76 24.03 2.90
CA GLU A 26 -10.68 22.89 2.86
C GLU A 26 -10.01 21.70 3.59
N PRO A 27 -10.69 21.11 4.59
CA PRO A 27 -10.14 20.00 5.35
C PRO A 27 -10.01 18.76 4.47
N LYS A 28 -8.95 17.98 4.71
CA LYS A 28 -8.57 16.85 3.87
C LYS A 28 -8.53 15.55 4.66
N LEU A 29 -8.82 14.46 3.98
CA LEU A 29 -8.50 13.11 4.42
C LEU A 29 -7.19 12.70 3.77
N ILE A 30 -6.20 12.38 4.59
CA ILE A 30 -4.84 12.06 4.16
C ILE A 30 -4.58 10.60 4.49
N PHE A 31 -4.24 9.80 3.48
CA PHE A 31 -3.84 8.41 3.67
C PHE A 31 -2.32 8.30 3.72
N LYS A 32 -1.79 7.66 4.75
CA LYS A 32 -0.38 7.28 4.86
C LYS A 32 -0.23 5.77 4.84
N VAL A 33 0.92 5.27 4.42
CA VAL A 33 1.26 3.86 4.57
C VAL A 33 2.21 3.66 5.74
N LYS A 34 2.03 2.58 6.49
CA LYS A 34 3.00 2.09 7.46
C LYS A 34 3.24 0.60 7.22
N LEU A 35 4.50 0.20 7.25
CA LEU A 35 4.95 -1.19 7.12
C LEU A 35 5.54 -1.60 8.47
N ASP A 36 4.81 -2.45 9.19
CA ASP A 36 5.01 -2.68 10.62
C ASP A 36 5.39 -4.15 10.91
N PRO A 37 6.66 -4.44 11.24
CA PRO A 37 7.10 -5.78 11.60
C PRO A 37 6.75 -6.18 13.05
N GLN A 38 6.20 -5.26 13.85
CA GLN A 38 5.72 -5.52 15.21
C GLN A 38 4.20 -5.72 15.28
N GLN A 39 3.47 -5.32 14.24
CA GLN A 39 2.03 -5.59 14.12
C GLN A 39 1.78 -7.11 14.13
N PRO A 40 0.70 -7.62 14.77
CA PRO A 40 0.42 -9.05 14.76
C PRO A 40 0.32 -9.62 13.33
N ARG A 41 0.86 -10.82 13.15
CA ARG A 41 0.63 -11.64 11.95
C ARG A 41 -0.80 -12.19 12.03
N LEU A 42 -1.63 -11.90 11.03
CA LEU A 42 -3.03 -12.34 11.00
C LEU A 42 -3.25 -13.48 10.01
N ASP A 43 -4.29 -14.29 10.23
CA ASP A 43 -4.81 -15.26 9.27
C ASP A 43 -5.81 -14.61 8.28
N VAL A 44 -6.36 -15.41 7.36
CA VAL A 44 -7.34 -14.95 6.35
C VAL A 44 -8.63 -14.36 6.96
N MET A 45 -8.95 -14.69 8.21
CA MET A 45 -10.12 -14.19 8.95
C MET A 45 -9.77 -13.00 9.86
N GLY A 46 -8.52 -12.53 9.85
CA GLY A 46 -8.06 -11.42 10.67
C GLY A 46 -7.75 -11.77 12.13
N ASN A 47 -7.65 -13.06 12.48
CA ASN A 47 -7.25 -13.48 13.82
C ASN A 47 -5.71 -13.58 13.91
N PRO A 48 -5.11 -13.45 15.10
CA PRO A 48 -3.69 -13.73 15.29
C PRO A 48 -3.33 -15.13 14.79
N SER A 49 -2.24 -15.24 14.04
CA SER A 49 -1.78 -16.47 13.42
C SER A 49 -0.36 -16.81 13.85
N VAL A 50 -0.17 -18.06 14.26
CA VAL A 50 1.14 -18.63 14.59
C VAL A 50 1.79 -19.26 13.35
N MET A 51 3.11 -19.43 13.40
CA MET A 51 3.83 -20.14 12.34
C MET A 51 3.44 -21.63 12.36
N PRO A 52 3.09 -22.24 11.21
CA PRO A 52 2.84 -23.69 11.15
C PRO A 52 4.07 -24.51 11.54
N ALA A 53 3.86 -25.74 12.02
CA ALA A 53 4.96 -26.67 12.28
C ALA A 53 5.66 -27.06 10.96
N GLY A 54 6.99 -27.12 10.97
CA GLY A 54 7.80 -27.37 9.77
C GLY A 54 7.90 -26.17 8.82
N HIS A 55 7.50 -24.98 9.28
CA HIS A 55 7.65 -23.72 8.55
C HIS A 55 8.54 -22.77 9.37
N ALA A 56 9.27 -21.93 8.67
CA ALA A 56 9.95 -20.77 9.24
C ALA A 56 9.56 -19.51 8.47
N ALA A 57 9.84 -18.36 9.08
CA ALA A 57 9.58 -17.07 8.46
C ALA A 57 10.55 -16.02 8.97
N GLN A 58 10.60 -14.91 8.23
CA GLN A 58 11.36 -13.72 8.59
C GLN A 58 10.52 -12.47 8.40
N ASN A 59 10.92 -11.39 9.07
CA ASN A 59 10.47 -10.04 8.76
C ASN A 59 11.30 -9.52 7.59
N PRO A 60 10.79 -9.52 6.35
CA PRO A 60 11.56 -8.97 5.24
C PRO A 60 11.74 -7.45 5.39
N GLU A 61 12.81 -6.93 4.82
CA GLU A 61 13.11 -5.50 4.84
C GLU A 61 12.42 -4.81 3.67
N PHE A 62 11.25 -4.22 3.91
CA PHE A 62 10.49 -3.55 2.85
C PHE A 62 11.15 -2.24 2.39
N ASN A 63 11.38 -2.17 1.07
CA ASN A 63 11.87 -0.98 0.40
C ASN A 63 10.70 -0.05 0.06
N PHE A 64 9.63 -0.59 -0.54
CA PHE A 64 8.40 0.14 -0.84
C PHE A 64 7.24 -0.81 -1.22
N VAL A 65 6.03 -0.27 -1.22
CA VAL A 65 4.83 -0.90 -1.77
C VAL A 65 4.16 0.04 -2.77
N ALA A 66 3.20 -0.47 -3.54
CA ALA A 66 2.34 0.33 -4.39
C ALA A 66 0.88 -0.09 -4.22
N LEU A 67 -0.01 0.88 -4.00
CA LEU A 67 -1.43 0.64 -3.76
C LEU A 67 -2.24 0.88 -5.04
N HIS A 68 -3.21 0.02 -5.31
CA HIS A 68 -4.18 0.18 -6.39
C HIS A 68 -5.42 0.94 -5.92
N SER A 69 -5.96 0.65 -4.73
CA SER A 69 -7.20 1.30 -4.28
C SER A 69 -7.33 1.38 -2.77
N ILE A 70 -8.18 2.31 -2.31
CA ILE A 70 -8.64 2.42 -0.92
C ILE A 70 -10.15 2.64 -0.93
N GLU A 71 -10.87 1.80 -0.20
CA GLU A 71 -12.33 1.84 -0.03
C GLU A 71 -12.68 1.90 1.46
N LEU A 72 -13.49 2.88 1.86
CA LEU A 72 -14.08 2.94 3.20
C LEU A 72 -15.38 2.14 3.21
N VAL A 73 -15.52 1.22 4.16
CA VAL A 73 -16.58 0.20 4.16
C VAL A 73 -17.49 0.40 5.38
N PRO A 74 -18.77 0.79 5.20
CA PRO A 74 -19.67 1.11 6.30
C PRO A 74 -19.84 0.00 7.33
N ASN A 75 -20.10 -1.23 6.87
CA ASN A 75 -20.35 -2.38 7.74
C ASN A 75 -20.04 -3.71 7.03
N LYS A 76 -20.15 -4.81 7.75
CA LYS A 76 -19.81 -6.17 7.26
C LYS A 76 -20.64 -6.67 6.06
N PHE A 77 -21.77 -6.05 5.74
CA PHE A 77 -22.63 -6.43 4.61
C PHE A 77 -22.36 -5.63 3.33
N THR A 78 -21.54 -4.58 3.40
CA THR A 78 -21.12 -3.81 2.23
C THR A 78 -20.25 -4.68 1.32
N GLN A 79 -20.73 -4.97 0.11
CA GLN A 79 -20.01 -5.83 -0.84
C GLN A 79 -18.74 -5.14 -1.37
N PHE A 80 -17.83 -5.93 -1.97
CA PHE A 80 -16.63 -5.40 -2.62
C PHE A 80 -17.01 -4.33 -3.66
N GLU A 81 -16.32 -3.19 -3.63
CA GLU A 81 -16.56 -2.01 -4.49
C GLU A 81 -17.94 -1.35 -4.32
N GLN A 82 -18.65 -1.64 -3.22
CA GLN A 82 -19.92 -0.98 -2.86
C GLN A 82 -19.82 -0.06 -1.62
N GLY A 83 -18.60 0.14 -1.12
CA GLY A 83 -18.28 1.17 -0.14
C GLY A 83 -17.98 2.52 -0.80
N ASP A 84 -17.32 3.40 -0.05
CA ASP A 84 -16.86 4.69 -0.56
C ASP A 84 -15.43 4.56 -1.08
N LEU A 85 -15.29 4.45 -2.40
CA LEU A 85 -14.00 4.33 -3.09
C LEU A 85 -13.30 5.70 -3.15
N VAL A 86 -12.44 5.95 -2.17
CA VAL A 86 -11.76 7.24 -1.99
C VAL A 86 -10.43 7.35 -2.76
N TYR A 87 -9.86 6.22 -3.19
CA TYR A 87 -8.67 6.19 -4.04
C TYR A 87 -8.73 5.01 -5.00
N SER A 88 -8.36 5.25 -6.25
CA SER A 88 -8.12 4.22 -7.26
C SER A 88 -7.02 4.69 -8.22
N ALA A 89 -6.07 3.80 -8.50
CA ALA A 89 -5.02 4.00 -9.47
C ALA A 89 -5.52 3.75 -10.89
N LYS A 90 -4.74 4.18 -11.89
CA LYS A 90 -5.09 4.00 -13.29
C LYS A 90 -5.06 2.52 -13.67
N SER A 91 -6.14 2.09 -14.31
CA SER A 91 -6.28 0.75 -14.89
C SER A 91 -6.69 0.86 -16.36
N ILE A 92 -6.31 -0.13 -17.16
CA ILE A 92 -6.59 -0.23 -18.59
C ILE A 92 -7.32 -1.53 -18.90
N MET A 93 -7.92 -1.56 -20.09
CA MET A 93 -8.39 -2.79 -20.72
C MET A 93 -7.45 -3.14 -21.87
N GLN A 94 -6.75 -4.27 -21.75
CA GLN A 94 -5.89 -4.78 -22.82
C GLN A 94 -6.28 -6.22 -23.14
N ASN A 95 -6.64 -6.47 -24.40
CA ASN A 95 -7.07 -7.79 -24.87
C ASN A 95 -8.21 -8.41 -24.02
N GLY A 96 -9.13 -7.59 -23.53
CA GLY A 96 -10.25 -8.03 -22.67
C GLY A 96 -9.89 -8.27 -21.21
N VAL A 97 -8.65 -7.98 -20.80
CA VAL A 97 -8.18 -8.11 -19.41
C VAL A 97 -8.09 -6.72 -18.77
N HIS A 98 -8.79 -6.53 -17.66
CA HIS A 98 -8.62 -5.36 -16.79
C HIS A 98 -7.28 -5.47 -16.08
N ALA A 99 -6.43 -4.46 -16.23
CA ALA A 99 -5.10 -4.45 -15.63
C ALA A 99 -4.74 -3.09 -15.03
N VAL A 100 -4.15 -3.10 -13.83
CA VAL A 100 -3.55 -1.91 -13.21
C VAL A 100 -2.32 -1.50 -14.01
N VAL A 101 -2.10 -0.21 -14.22
CA VAL A 101 -0.90 0.28 -14.93
C VAL A 101 0.21 0.51 -13.92
N PHE A 102 1.18 -0.42 -13.83
CA PHE A 102 2.27 -0.34 -12.85
C PHE A 102 3.07 0.97 -12.96
N ASP A 103 3.33 1.41 -14.18
CA ASP A 103 4.16 2.59 -14.47
C ASP A 103 3.56 3.90 -13.91
N GLU A 104 2.28 3.89 -13.55
CA GLU A 104 1.53 5.03 -13.00
C GLU A 104 1.33 4.91 -11.48
N LEU A 105 1.78 3.80 -10.88
CA LEU A 105 1.69 3.60 -9.45
C LEU A 105 2.77 4.37 -8.71
N LYS A 106 2.39 4.93 -7.57
CA LYS A 106 3.36 5.53 -6.65
C LYS A 106 4.09 4.42 -5.89
N GLN A 107 5.41 4.52 -5.85
CA GLN A 107 6.25 3.75 -4.94
C GLN A 107 6.22 4.42 -3.57
N LEU A 108 5.69 3.72 -2.57
CA LEU A 108 5.40 4.25 -1.25
C LEU A 108 6.30 3.56 -0.22
N LYS A 109 7.19 4.33 0.39
CA LYS A 109 8.01 3.89 1.52
C LYS A 109 7.22 3.99 2.82
N ASN A 110 7.71 3.34 3.86
CA ASN A 110 7.12 3.44 5.18
C ASN A 110 7.00 4.91 5.63
N GLY A 111 5.80 5.35 5.99
CA GLY A 111 5.49 6.72 6.42
C GLY A 111 5.02 7.66 5.30
N ASP A 112 5.11 7.25 4.03
CA ASP A 112 4.73 8.10 2.90
C ASP A 112 3.23 8.36 2.83
N VAL A 113 2.87 9.52 2.29
CA VAL A 113 1.48 9.86 1.94
C VAL A 113 1.13 9.16 0.63
N VAL A 114 0.12 8.30 0.69
CA VAL A 114 -0.47 7.60 -0.47
C VAL A 114 -1.23 8.59 -1.35
N PHE A 115 -2.24 9.21 -0.74
CA PHE A 115 -3.22 10.03 -1.43
C PHE A 115 -3.86 11.01 -0.43
N THR A 116 -4.31 12.13 -0.97
CA THR A 116 -4.99 13.16 -0.20
C THR A 116 -6.25 13.55 -0.97
N ILE A 117 -7.40 13.49 -0.29
CA ILE A 117 -8.70 13.85 -0.85
C ILE A 117 -9.36 14.91 0.03
N PRO A 118 -10.07 15.90 -0.53
CA PRO A 118 -10.91 16.77 0.30
C PRO A 118 -11.97 15.97 1.05
N LEU A 119 -12.19 16.25 2.33
CA LEU A 119 -13.22 15.55 3.12
C LEU A 119 -14.63 15.77 2.55
N SER A 120 -14.86 16.87 1.81
CA SER A 120 -16.09 17.13 1.07
C SER A 120 -16.40 16.12 -0.05
N LYS A 121 -15.40 15.33 -0.47
CA LYS A 121 -15.53 14.26 -1.47
C LYS A 121 -15.66 12.88 -0.84
N VAL A 122 -15.58 12.78 0.48
CA VAL A 122 -15.83 11.55 1.23
C VAL A 122 -17.29 11.56 1.65
N THR A 123 -17.98 10.44 1.44
CA THR A 123 -19.39 10.31 1.80
C THR A 123 -19.54 10.42 3.32
N PRO A 124 -20.40 11.32 3.85
CA PRO A 124 -20.66 11.35 5.29
C PRO A 124 -21.27 10.03 5.76
N GLY A 125 -20.76 9.49 6.88
CA GLY A 125 -21.15 8.18 7.37
C GLY A 125 -20.24 7.63 8.47
N SER A 126 -20.55 6.41 8.88
CA SER A 126 -19.74 5.62 9.82
C SER A 126 -19.19 4.41 9.08
N TYR A 127 -17.88 4.18 9.23
CA TYR A 127 -17.14 3.11 8.58
C TYR A 127 -16.52 2.19 9.62
N GLU A 128 -16.90 0.92 9.59
CA GLU A 128 -16.36 -0.13 10.47
C GLU A 128 -15.08 -0.75 9.90
N TYR A 129 -14.93 -0.73 8.57
CA TYR A 129 -13.82 -1.37 7.89
C TYR A 129 -13.22 -0.45 6.83
N ILE A 130 -11.99 -0.78 6.44
CA ILE A 130 -11.30 -0.21 5.28
C ILE A 130 -10.78 -1.36 4.44
N ARG A 131 -10.76 -1.18 3.14
CA ARG A 131 -10.14 -2.09 2.18
C ARG A 131 -9.04 -1.36 1.45
N SER A 132 -7.91 -2.03 1.28
CA SER A 132 -6.84 -1.54 0.42
C SER A 132 -6.31 -2.65 -0.46
N SER A 133 -6.31 -2.41 -1.78
CA SER A 133 -5.67 -3.30 -2.74
C SER A 133 -4.20 -2.90 -2.87
N VAL A 134 -3.30 -3.83 -2.52
CA VAL A 134 -1.86 -3.67 -2.76
C VAL A 134 -1.56 -4.30 -4.10
N ALA A 135 -1.00 -3.53 -5.03
CA ALA A 135 -0.68 -4.00 -6.37
C ALA A 135 0.73 -4.58 -6.45
N TYR A 136 1.68 -3.96 -5.73
CA TYR A 136 3.08 -4.34 -5.80
C TYR A 136 3.77 -4.17 -4.44
N GLN A 137 4.78 -4.99 -4.21
CA GLN A 137 5.66 -4.92 -3.05
C GLN A 137 7.10 -5.21 -3.46
N ASN A 138 8.04 -4.55 -2.78
CA ASN A 138 9.47 -4.76 -2.96
C ASN A 138 10.20 -4.75 -1.63
N TYR A 139 10.98 -5.80 -1.39
CA TYR A 139 11.70 -5.98 -0.14
C TYR A 139 12.91 -6.89 -0.29
N ASN A 140 13.80 -6.82 0.69
CA ASN A 140 14.93 -7.74 0.81
C ASN A 140 14.56 -8.92 1.71
N PHE A 141 15.12 -10.09 1.41
CA PHE A 141 14.99 -11.31 2.21
C PHE A 141 16.33 -12.02 2.28
N ASN A 142 16.57 -12.68 3.41
CA ASN A 142 17.79 -13.45 3.64
C ASN A 142 17.56 -14.92 3.28
N PHE A 143 18.57 -15.54 2.68
CA PHE A 143 18.59 -16.96 2.35
C PHE A 143 20.03 -17.48 2.37
N SER A 144 20.17 -18.79 2.46
CA SER A 144 21.46 -19.48 2.45
C SER A 144 21.55 -20.38 1.22
N ALA A 145 22.69 -20.33 0.53
CA ALA A 145 22.95 -21.15 -0.64
C ALA A 145 24.43 -21.47 -0.74
N ASN A 146 24.78 -22.75 -0.93
CA ASN A 146 26.17 -23.22 -1.05
C ASN A 146 27.09 -22.74 0.08
N GLY A 147 26.57 -22.66 1.32
CA GLY A 147 27.32 -22.21 2.50
C GLY A 147 27.51 -20.69 2.62
N TYR A 148 26.89 -19.90 1.75
CA TYR A 148 26.86 -18.43 1.85
C TYR A 148 25.51 -17.97 2.40
N ASP A 149 25.53 -17.07 3.37
CA ASP A 149 24.36 -16.30 3.79
C ASP A 149 24.26 -15.05 2.88
N LEU A 150 23.15 -14.93 2.16
CA LEU A 150 22.92 -13.95 1.10
C LEU A 150 21.63 -13.16 1.35
N THR A 151 21.56 -11.97 0.76
CA THR A 151 20.35 -11.14 0.77
C THR A 151 19.89 -10.92 -0.66
N GLY A 152 18.74 -11.49 -1.00
CA GLY A 152 18.05 -11.27 -2.27
C GLY A 152 17.07 -10.10 -2.15
N THR A 153 16.66 -9.57 -3.30
CA THR A 153 15.55 -8.59 -3.36
C THR A 153 14.46 -9.15 -4.26
N VAL A 154 13.20 -9.02 -3.85
CA VAL A 154 12.05 -9.42 -4.66
C VAL A 154 11.21 -8.21 -5.04
N GLY A 155 10.73 -8.18 -6.28
CA GLY A 155 9.61 -7.36 -6.73
C GLY A 155 8.44 -8.26 -7.06
N CYS A 156 7.31 -8.11 -6.34
CA CYS A 156 6.16 -9.00 -6.49
C CYS A 156 4.88 -8.21 -6.77
N PHE A 157 4.17 -8.60 -7.84
CA PHE A 157 2.92 -8.02 -8.29
C PHE A 157 1.76 -8.75 -7.62
N VAL A 158 1.50 -8.38 -6.37
CA VAL A 158 0.59 -9.12 -5.49
C VAL A 158 -0.88 -8.93 -5.85
N GLY A 159 -1.31 -7.84 -6.50
CA GLY A 159 -2.73 -7.60 -6.74
C GLY A 159 -3.13 -7.23 -8.16
N HIS A 160 -4.28 -7.77 -8.58
CA HIS A 160 -4.88 -7.66 -9.91
C HIS A 160 -3.95 -8.13 -11.05
N ASN A 161 -4.50 -8.22 -12.25
CA ASN A 161 -3.63 -8.23 -13.42
C ASN A 161 -2.96 -6.86 -13.52
N THR A 162 -1.70 -6.83 -13.95
CA THR A 162 -0.92 -5.61 -14.01
C THR A 162 -0.25 -5.49 -15.36
N TYR A 163 -0.46 -4.37 -16.03
CA TYR A 163 0.33 -3.97 -17.19
C TYR A 163 1.66 -3.40 -16.70
N ILE A 164 2.75 -3.92 -17.25
CA ILE A 164 4.11 -3.59 -16.88
C ILE A 164 4.88 -3.27 -18.16
N SER A 165 5.40 -2.05 -18.29
CA SER A 165 6.40 -1.76 -19.32
C SER A 165 7.73 -2.41 -18.91
N SER A 166 8.25 -1.96 -17.76
CA SER A 166 9.43 -2.53 -17.11
C SER A 166 9.41 -2.22 -15.62
N TYR A 167 10.17 -2.95 -14.82
CA TYR A 167 10.34 -2.65 -13.40
C TYR A 167 11.77 -2.97 -12.95
N THR A 168 12.27 -2.20 -11.99
CA THR A 168 13.58 -2.43 -11.36
C THR A 168 13.34 -3.15 -10.03
N ILE A 169 14.04 -4.27 -9.82
CA ILE A 169 13.95 -5.04 -8.58
C ILE A 169 14.86 -4.41 -7.51
N LYS A 170 16.17 -4.36 -7.78
CA LYS A 170 17.14 -3.59 -6.99
C LYS A 170 18.05 -2.80 -7.93
N ASP A 171 18.97 -3.49 -8.60
CA ASP A 171 19.90 -2.91 -9.57
C ASP A 171 19.61 -3.39 -11.01
N LYS A 172 18.82 -4.45 -11.15
CA LYS A 172 18.43 -5.03 -12.44
C LYS A 172 17.00 -4.61 -12.82
N THR A 173 16.85 -4.24 -14.08
CA THR A 173 15.55 -3.93 -14.70
C THR A 173 15.08 -5.12 -15.53
N VAL A 174 13.82 -5.49 -15.35
CA VAL A 174 13.11 -6.49 -16.14
C VAL A 174 12.15 -5.76 -17.08
N THR A 175 12.28 -6.02 -18.38
CA THR A 175 11.38 -5.49 -19.41
C THR A 175 10.28 -6.52 -19.70
N VAL A 176 9.02 -6.11 -19.57
CA VAL A 176 7.86 -7.00 -19.74
C VAL A 176 7.02 -6.60 -20.95
N ASN A 177 6.71 -5.31 -21.10
CA ASN A 177 5.84 -4.75 -22.14
C ASN A 177 4.50 -5.50 -22.30
N GLY A 178 3.85 -5.84 -21.20
CA GLY A 178 2.65 -6.66 -21.24
C GLY A 178 1.93 -6.80 -19.92
N VAL A 179 0.78 -7.47 -19.97
CA VAL A 179 -0.03 -7.78 -18.79
C VAL A 179 0.47 -9.08 -18.15
N LYS A 180 0.69 -9.04 -16.84
CA LYS A 180 0.98 -10.20 -16.00
C LYS A 180 -0.18 -10.42 -15.03
N ALA A 181 -0.45 -11.69 -14.71
CA ALA A 181 -1.44 -12.05 -13.70
C ALA A 181 -0.94 -11.68 -12.30
N GLN A 182 -1.87 -11.60 -11.34
CA GLN A 182 -1.53 -11.55 -9.92
C GLN A 182 -0.51 -12.64 -9.59
N GLY A 183 0.49 -12.31 -8.79
CA GLY A 183 1.49 -13.25 -8.27
C GLY A 183 2.73 -13.37 -9.16
N TYR A 184 2.80 -12.65 -10.28
CA TYR A 184 4.04 -12.51 -11.02
C TYR A 184 5.11 -11.82 -10.15
N TYR A 185 6.34 -12.31 -10.20
CA TYR A 185 7.44 -11.73 -9.45
C TYR A 185 8.77 -11.83 -10.19
N GLY A 186 9.72 -10.99 -9.78
CA GLY A 186 11.14 -11.11 -10.10
C GLY A 186 11.97 -11.07 -8.82
N ILE A 187 12.95 -11.96 -8.71
CA ILE A 187 13.94 -12.00 -7.63
C ILE A 187 15.30 -11.67 -8.22
N GLU A 188 16.00 -10.72 -7.60
CA GLU A 188 17.38 -10.38 -7.91
C GLU A 188 18.31 -11.00 -6.85
N ILE A 189 19.18 -11.90 -7.32
CA ILE A 189 20.19 -12.57 -6.50
C ILE A 189 21.53 -11.84 -6.67
N PRO A 190 22.23 -11.49 -5.56
CA PRO A 190 23.48 -10.76 -5.65
C PRO A 190 24.62 -11.61 -6.24
N PRO A 191 25.65 -10.97 -6.85
CA PRO A 191 26.86 -11.68 -7.26
C PRO A 191 27.66 -12.17 -6.05
N ILE A 192 28.40 -13.27 -6.26
CA ILE A 192 29.43 -13.76 -5.34
C ILE A 192 30.75 -13.82 -6.11
N PRO A 193 31.50 -12.72 -6.24
CA PRO A 193 32.70 -12.69 -7.06
C PRO A 193 33.82 -13.58 -6.51
N PRO A 194 34.61 -14.25 -7.37
CA PRO A 194 34.46 -14.37 -8.83
C PRO A 194 33.52 -15.52 -9.27
N TYR A 195 32.87 -16.21 -8.34
CA TYR A 195 32.20 -17.51 -8.53
C TYR A 195 30.81 -17.41 -9.17
N TYR A 196 30.10 -16.31 -8.97
CA TYR A 196 28.73 -16.13 -9.45
C TYR A 196 28.45 -14.66 -9.78
N ALA A 197 27.81 -14.40 -10.92
CA ALA A 197 27.62 -13.04 -11.46
C ALA A 197 26.36 -12.32 -10.95
N GLY A 198 25.53 -13.00 -10.15
CA GLY A 198 24.18 -12.52 -9.84
C GLY A 198 23.23 -12.82 -11.00
N GLU A 199 21.94 -12.97 -10.70
CA GLU A 199 20.93 -13.21 -11.72
C GLU A 199 19.57 -12.64 -11.32
N VAL A 200 18.69 -12.50 -12.30
CA VAL A 200 17.27 -12.24 -12.07
C VAL A 200 16.48 -13.49 -12.42
N ILE A 201 15.64 -13.93 -11.48
CA ILE A 201 14.73 -15.06 -11.63
C ILE A 201 13.32 -14.52 -11.65
N GLU A 202 12.59 -14.75 -12.74
CA GLU A 202 11.17 -14.43 -12.83
C GLU A 202 10.32 -15.67 -12.50
N GLY A 203 9.14 -15.44 -11.91
CA GLY A 203 8.24 -16.54 -11.57
C GLY A 203 6.81 -16.09 -11.34
N GLN A 204 6.00 -17.02 -10.85
CA GLN A 204 4.58 -16.87 -10.62
C GLN A 204 4.19 -17.61 -9.34
N THR A 205 3.66 -16.90 -8.35
CA THR A 205 3.13 -17.52 -7.12
C THR A 205 1.73 -18.08 -7.37
N PRO A 206 1.35 -19.20 -6.73
CA PRO A 206 -0.02 -19.72 -6.78
C PRO A 206 -1.04 -18.83 -6.05
N GLY A 207 -0.59 -17.96 -5.14
CA GLY A 207 -1.42 -16.98 -4.43
C GLY A 207 -0.68 -16.37 -3.25
N THR A 208 -1.31 -15.37 -2.63
CA THR A 208 -0.88 -14.76 -1.37
C THR A 208 -2.00 -14.88 -0.34
N THR A 209 -1.68 -14.80 0.95
CA THR A 209 -2.72 -14.72 1.98
C THR A 209 -3.46 -13.38 1.86
N VAL A 210 -4.77 -13.45 1.61
CA VAL A 210 -5.66 -12.27 1.59
C VAL A 210 -6.45 -12.23 2.89
N ILE A 211 -6.25 -11.18 3.70
CA ILE A 211 -6.93 -11.02 4.98
C ILE A 211 -8.26 -10.32 4.78
N ASN A 212 -9.34 -10.98 5.18
CA ASN A 212 -10.69 -10.43 5.15
C ASN A 212 -11.53 -10.91 6.34
N PRO A 213 -11.59 -10.13 7.44
CA PRO A 213 -12.34 -10.49 8.65
C PRO A 213 -13.85 -10.63 8.44
N ILE A 214 -14.37 -10.11 7.32
CA ILE A 214 -15.79 -10.16 6.96
C ILE A 214 -16.06 -11.08 5.76
N SER A 215 -15.15 -12.01 5.47
CA SER A 215 -15.24 -12.90 4.30
C SER A 215 -16.55 -13.68 4.18
N THR A 216 -17.18 -14.02 5.31
CA THR A 216 -18.46 -14.75 5.33
C THR A 216 -19.65 -13.92 4.83
N THR A 217 -19.61 -12.60 5.01
CA THR A 217 -20.72 -11.67 4.65
C THR A 217 -20.38 -10.78 3.46
N SER A 218 -19.10 -10.56 3.21
CA SER A 218 -18.58 -9.81 2.08
C SER A 218 -17.24 -10.41 1.60
N PRO A 219 -17.29 -11.48 0.79
CA PRO A 219 -16.11 -12.11 0.23
C PRO A 219 -15.42 -11.18 -0.77
N LEU A 220 -14.11 -11.36 -0.93
CA LEU A 220 -13.32 -10.64 -1.93
C LEU A 220 -13.13 -11.53 -3.16
N PRO A 221 -13.10 -10.95 -4.37
CA PRO A 221 -12.74 -11.69 -5.56
C PRO A 221 -11.32 -12.24 -5.44
N SER A 222 -11.12 -13.49 -5.90
CA SER A 222 -9.78 -14.00 -6.20
C SER A 222 -9.12 -13.07 -7.22
N GLY A 223 -7.82 -12.82 -7.11
CA GLY A 223 -7.17 -11.83 -7.96
C GLY A 223 -6.94 -10.47 -7.29
N SER A 224 -7.76 -10.08 -6.31
CA SER A 224 -7.86 -8.67 -5.90
C SER A 224 -6.71 -8.15 -5.02
N CYS A 225 -6.09 -9.03 -4.22
CA CYS A 225 -5.21 -8.68 -3.09
C CYS A 225 -5.66 -7.48 -2.27
N THR A 226 -6.97 -7.38 -2.11
CA THR A 226 -7.57 -6.42 -1.20
C THR A 226 -7.44 -6.95 0.21
N VAL A 227 -6.78 -6.19 1.08
CA VAL A 227 -6.72 -6.48 2.51
C VAL A 227 -7.82 -5.69 3.19
N THR A 228 -8.70 -6.35 3.95
CA THR A 228 -9.70 -5.68 4.78
C THR A 228 -9.15 -5.49 6.19
N GLY A 229 -9.08 -4.24 6.64
CA GLY A 229 -8.76 -3.88 8.02
C GLY A 229 -10.01 -3.44 8.77
N THR A 230 -10.11 -3.78 10.05
CA THR A 230 -11.16 -3.30 10.95
C THR A 230 -10.64 -2.07 11.69
N PHE A 231 -11.44 -0.99 11.71
CA PHE A 231 -11.11 0.13 12.57
C PHE A 231 -11.29 -0.24 14.05
N PRO A 232 -10.31 0.04 14.93
CA PRO A 232 -10.48 -0.18 16.37
C PRO A 232 -11.70 0.56 16.94
N GLU A 233 -11.92 1.78 16.45
CA GLU A 233 -13.12 2.57 16.67
C GLU A 233 -13.67 3.01 15.31
N LYS A 234 -14.99 2.95 15.10
CA LYS A 234 -15.59 3.31 13.81
C LYS A 234 -15.11 4.67 13.33
N PHE A 235 -14.67 4.74 12.09
CA PHE A 235 -14.29 6.01 11.48
C PHE A 235 -15.55 6.77 11.07
N ILE A 236 -15.77 7.95 11.65
CA ILE A 236 -16.96 8.77 11.42
C ILE A 236 -16.59 10.03 10.63
N VAL A 237 -17.24 10.20 9.48
CA VAL A 237 -17.23 11.42 8.65
C VAL A 237 -18.59 12.10 8.80
N THR A 238 -18.59 13.33 9.28
CA THR A 238 -19.79 14.14 9.58
C THR A 238 -20.17 15.08 8.44
N GLY A 239 -19.22 15.41 7.55
CA GLY A 239 -19.38 16.43 6.53
C GLY A 239 -19.18 17.86 7.06
N ASN A 240 -18.86 18.03 8.34
CA ASN A 240 -18.65 19.32 9.01
C ASN A 240 -17.24 19.43 9.62
N GLU A 241 -16.31 18.61 9.16
CA GLU A 241 -14.91 18.65 9.61
C GLU A 241 -14.32 20.04 9.38
N THR A 242 -13.41 20.45 10.26
CA THR A 242 -12.71 21.75 10.17
C THR A 242 -11.19 21.59 10.19
N LYS A 243 -10.72 20.36 10.32
CA LYS A 243 -9.32 19.97 10.38
C LYS A 243 -9.10 18.77 9.48
N ASP A 244 -7.87 18.62 9.02
CA ASP A 244 -7.45 17.43 8.31
C ASP A 244 -7.55 16.20 9.23
N ILE A 245 -7.81 15.05 8.63
CA ILE A 245 -7.79 13.75 9.30
C ILE A 245 -6.75 12.90 8.59
N VAL A 246 -5.91 12.21 9.35
CA VAL A 246 -4.94 11.26 8.80
C VAL A 246 -5.40 9.85 9.11
N ILE A 247 -5.46 9.00 8.09
CA ILE A 247 -5.61 7.55 8.23
C ILE A 247 -4.29 6.90 7.81
N THR A 248 -3.60 6.30 8.76
CA THR A 248 -2.41 5.48 8.48
C THR A 248 -2.85 4.03 8.25
N LEU A 249 -2.62 3.53 7.04
CA LEU A 249 -2.79 2.14 6.65
C LEU A 249 -1.58 1.35 7.15
N SER A 250 -1.69 0.77 8.36
CA SER A 250 -0.62 -0.04 8.95
C SER A 250 -0.72 -1.49 8.48
N PHE A 251 0.16 -1.89 7.58
CA PHE A 251 0.27 -3.26 7.09
C PHE A 251 1.27 -4.06 7.92
N SER A 252 0.89 -5.27 8.31
CA SER A 252 1.78 -6.17 9.04
C SER A 252 2.80 -6.80 8.08
N THR A 253 4.08 -6.61 8.38
CA THR A 253 5.20 -7.29 7.72
C THR A 253 5.84 -8.35 8.63
N ASN A 254 5.21 -8.59 9.79
CA ASN A 254 5.66 -9.55 10.78
C ASN A 254 5.57 -10.97 10.23
N ASN A 255 6.73 -11.61 10.06
CA ASN A 255 6.89 -12.97 9.55
C ASN A 255 6.08 -13.17 8.26
N SER A 256 6.14 -12.18 7.37
CA SER A 256 5.37 -12.14 6.13
C SER A 256 6.06 -12.85 4.96
N PHE A 257 7.34 -13.23 5.14
CA PHE A 257 8.05 -14.10 4.21
C PHE A 257 8.22 -15.47 4.87
N GLU A 258 7.49 -16.46 4.38
CA GLU A 258 7.35 -17.80 4.98
C GLU A 258 7.81 -18.88 4.01
N TRP A 259 8.44 -19.93 4.52
CA TRP A 259 8.87 -21.09 3.76
C TRP A 259 8.76 -22.39 4.57
N THR A 260 8.83 -23.52 3.88
CA THR A 260 8.98 -24.85 4.50
C THR A 260 10.39 -25.01 5.04
N ASP A 261 10.53 -25.17 6.37
CA ASP A 261 11.81 -25.40 7.05
C ASP A 261 12.01 -26.89 7.28
N THR A 262 12.83 -27.52 6.44
CA THR A 262 12.96 -28.98 6.38
C THR A 262 13.95 -29.54 7.40
N ASN A 263 14.84 -28.69 7.92
CA ASN A 263 15.91 -29.07 8.82
C ASN A 263 15.83 -28.39 10.20
N GLY A 264 14.88 -27.46 10.39
CA GLY A 264 14.56 -26.79 11.64
C GLY A 264 15.54 -25.69 12.04
N ASN A 265 16.35 -25.17 11.12
CA ASN A 265 17.38 -24.18 11.43
C ASN A 265 16.90 -22.73 11.31
N GLY A 266 15.68 -22.50 10.81
CA GLY A 266 15.10 -21.17 10.63
C GLY A 266 15.77 -20.29 9.57
N LYS A 267 16.54 -20.88 8.64
CA LYS A 267 17.10 -20.22 7.45
C LYS A 267 16.35 -20.68 6.23
N LEU A 268 16.24 -19.83 5.20
CA LEU A 268 15.72 -20.24 3.90
C LEU A 268 16.85 -20.85 3.08
N GLU A 269 16.76 -22.13 2.74
CA GLU A 269 17.77 -22.88 1.99
C GLU A 269 17.18 -23.49 0.70
N PRO A 270 16.99 -22.68 -0.38
CA PRO A 270 16.27 -23.15 -1.57
C PRO A 270 16.95 -24.31 -2.29
N LEU A 271 18.29 -24.40 -2.21
CA LEU A 271 19.06 -25.48 -2.83
C LEU A 271 18.91 -26.81 -2.08
N ASP A 272 18.46 -26.79 -0.84
CA ASP A 272 18.19 -27.97 -0.02
C ASP A 272 16.71 -28.39 -0.09
N GLY A 273 15.94 -27.79 -1.00
CA GLY A 273 14.56 -28.16 -1.31
C GLY A 273 13.51 -27.37 -0.54
N GLU A 274 13.89 -26.35 0.22
CA GLU A 274 12.95 -25.47 0.91
C GLU A 274 12.18 -24.58 -0.06
N GLN A 275 10.87 -24.44 0.17
CA GLN A 275 9.97 -23.74 -0.73
C GLN A 275 9.30 -22.57 -0.02
N VAL A 276 9.30 -21.41 -0.69
CA VAL A 276 8.53 -20.24 -0.25
C VAL A 276 7.03 -20.58 -0.30
N VAL A 277 6.35 -20.32 0.80
CA VAL A 277 4.92 -20.60 1.00
C VAL A 277 4.08 -19.32 0.90
N ASP A 278 4.55 -18.23 1.51
CA ASP A 278 3.84 -16.95 1.50
C ASP A 278 4.85 -15.79 1.46
N MET A 279 4.45 -14.75 0.76
CA MET A 279 5.21 -13.52 0.57
C MET A 279 4.34 -12.28 0.83
N GLY A 280 3.05 -12.44 1.12
CA GLY A 280 2.09 -11.35 1.25
C GLY A 280 2.11 -10.67 2.62
N LEU A 281 1.64 -9.42 2.65
CA LEU A 281 1.38 -8.69 3.90
C LEU A 281 0.40 -9.46 4.79
N ARG A 282 0.61 -9.40 6.11
CA ARG A 282 -0.07 -10.25 7.09
C ARG A 282 -1.13 -9.53 7.92
N GLY A 283 -1.76 -8.50 7.36
CA GLY A 283 -2.87 -7.79 7.98
C GLY A 283 -2.85 -6.29 7.72
N LEU A 284 -3.96 -5.63 8.01
CA LEU A 284 -4.15 -4.19 7.91
C LEU A 284 -4.87 -3.67 9.15
N ILE A 285 -4.26 -2.71 9.85
CA ILE A 285 -4.88 -1.98 10.95
C ILE A 285 -4.88 -0.49 10.57
N PRO A 286 -6.06 0.13 10.35
CA PRO A 286 -6.12 1.56 10.14
C PRO A 286 -5.99 2.33 11.47
N LEU A 287 -5.14 3.35 11.48
CA LEU A 287 -4.94 4.25 12.62
C LEU A 287 -5.43 5.65 12.24
N VAL A 288 -6.32 6.22 13.05
CA VAL A 288 -6.94 7.53 12.78
C VAL A 288 -6.35 8.59 13.70
N GLU A 289 -5.87 9.69 13.12
CA GLU A 289 -5.39 10.88 13.83
C GLU A 289 -6.26 12.09 13.42
N ARG A 290 -6.71 12.88 14.41
CA ARG A 290 -7.60 14.04 14.25
C ARG A 290 -6.99 15.32 14.83
#